data_AF-A0A7C9FGG6-F1
#
_entry.id   AF-A0A7C9FGG6-F1
#
_cell.length_a   1.000
_cell.length_b   1.000
_cell.length_c   1.000
_cell.angle_alpha   90.00
_cell.angle_beta   90.00
_cell.angle_gamma   90.00
#
_symmetry.space_group_name_H-M   'P 1'
#
loop_
_entity.id
_entity.type
_entity.pdbx_description
1 polymer ?
#
loop_
_entity_poly.entity_id
_entity_poly.type
_entity_poly.pdbx_seq_one_letter_code
_entity_poly.pdbx_strand_id
1 'polypeptide(L)'
;YPNIPWGMQGVLELFKQVYGNPPIYIYENGQLTQQNVGVDDRPRVEYLHGHIGAVLDAVRNGSNTKGYFVWSFVDSFELLYGYKSSFGLYYINFGDPSLTRYPKSSQRWYSRFLKGENVVMDGEQEDMPTIFQNIAVDVNDPSVLRHSELLQHKSS
;
A
#
# COMPACT_ATOMS: atom_id res chain seq x y z
N TYR A 1 4.83 12.83 9.08
CA TYR A 1 5.62 12.96 7.84
C TYR A 1 4.68 13.35 6.72
N PRO A 2 5.14 14.07 5.69
CA PRO A 2 4.26 14.46 4.58
C PRO A 2 3.78 13.23 3.81
N ASN A 3 2.48 13.19 3.50
CA ASN A 3 1.86 12.17 2.65
C ASN A 3 1.88 12.69 1.20
N ILE A 4 2.73 12.13 0.33
CA ILE A 4 2.98 12.64 -1.04
C ILE A 4 2.77 11.53 -2.09
N PRO A 5 1.53 11.08 -2.34
CA PRO A 5 1.25 10.00 -3.28
C PRO A 5 1.72 10.28 -4.72
N TRP A 6 1.56 11.53 -5.20
CA TRP A 6 1.99 11.92 -6.54
C TRP A 6 3.49 11.74 -6.77
N GLY A 7 4.31 11.77 -5.70
CA GLY A 7 5.74 11.50 -5.79
C GLY A 7 6.04 10.06 -6.18
N MET A 8 5.26 9.10 -5.66
CA MET A 8 5.38 7.67 -6.04
C MET A 8 5.10 7.50 -7.53
N GLN A 9 4.00 8.05 -8.03
CA GLN A 9 3.68 8.02 -9.46
C GLN A 9 4.80 8.66 -10.29
N GLY A 10 5.29 9.84 -9.89
CA GLY A 10 6.37 10.54 -10.57
C GLY A 10 7.66 9.73 -10.67
N VAL A 11 8.05 9.00 -9.62
CA VAL A 11 9.22 8.12 -9.64
C VAL A 11 9.01 6.95 -10.59
N LEU A 12 7.84 6.31 -10.59
CA LEU A 12 7.55 5.21 -11.51
C LEU A 12 7.51 5.67 -12.98
N GLU A 13 7.00 6.88 -13.23
CA GLU A 13 7.04 7.54 -14.53
C GLU A 13 8.48 7.85 -14.96
N LEU A 14 9.34 8.31 -14.05
CA LEU A 14 10.76 8.52 -14.31
C LEU A 14 11.44 7.21 -14.73
N PHE A 15 11.21 6.10 -14.03
CA PHE A 15 11.76 4.79 -14.41
C PHE A 15 11.29 4.35 -15.79
N LYS A 16 10.02 4.57 -16.11
CA LYS A 16 9.45 4.28 -17.43
C LYS A 16 10.15 5.09 -18.53
N GLN A 17 10.30 6.40 -18.34
CA GLN A 17 10.78 7.32 -19.37
C GLN A 17 12.30 7.28 -19.56
N VAL A 18 13.06 7.17 -18.47
CA VAL A 18 14.52 7.32 -18.48
C VAL A 18 15.26 5.98 -18.55
N TYR A 19 14.68 4.92 -17.99
CA TYR A 19 15.37 3.63 -17.82
C TYR A 19 14.79 2.50 -18.68
N GLY A 20 13.97 2.82 -19.69
CA GLY A 20 13.42 1.82 -20.61
C GLY A 20 12.33 0.93 -20.02
N ASN A 21 11.62 1.41 -18.99
CA ASN A 21 10.48 0.73 -18.37
C ASN A 21 10.75 -0.71 -17.90
N PRO A 22 11.79 -0.93 -17.06
CA PRO A 22 12.10 -2.25 -16.54
C PRO A 22 10.97 -2.76 -15.62
N PRO A 23 10.87 -4.08 -15.37
CA PRO A 23 9.98 -4.59 -14.33
C PRO A 23 10.34 -4.00 -12.96
N ILE A 24 9.37 -3.42 -12.26
CA ILE A 24 9.57 -2.79 -10.94
C ILE A 24 8.79 -3.54 -9.86
N TYR A 25 9.43 -3.77 -8.72
CA TYR A 25 8.79 -4.24 -7.49
C TYR A 25 9.10 -3.24 -6.38
N ILE A 26 8.06 -2.67 -5.77
CA ILE A 26 8.21 -1.77 -4.61
C ILE A 26 8.31 -2.64 -3.37
N TYR A 27 9.53 -2.92 -2.93
CA TYR A 27 9.77 -3.80 -1.76
C TYR A 27 9.38 -3.17 -0.43
N GLU A 28 9.41 -1.84 -0.33
CA GLU A 28 9.10 -1.15 0.91
C GLU A 28 8.36 0.16 0.62
N ASN A 29 7.16 0.29 1.18
CA ASN A 29 6.46 1.57 1.28
C ASN A 29 5.57 1.57 2.52
N GLY A 30 5.58 2.67 3.28
CA GLY A 30 4.82 2.76 4.52
C GLY A 30 4.99 4.09 5.22
N GLN A 31 4.17 4.30 6.25
CA GLN A 31 4.13 5.52 7.05
C GLN A 31 4.49 5.22 8.50
N LEU A 32 5.46 5.96 9.03
CA LEU A 32 5.82 5.91 10.45
C LEU A 32 4.66 6.44 11.29
N THR A 33 4.31 5.72 12.36
CA THR A 33 3.43 6.19 13.44
C THR A 33 4.16 6.10 14.78
N GLN A 34 3.80 6.96 15.73
CA GLN A 34 4.28 6.80 17.10
C GLN A 34 3.68 5.53 17.73
N GLN A 35 4.46 4.81 18.54
CA GLN A 35 4.03 3.51 19.08
C GLN A 35 2.90 3.66 20.12
N ASN A 36 2.85 4.78 20.83
CA ASN A 36 1.81 5.11 21.83
C ASN A 36 0.40 5.25 21.24
N VAL A 37 0.27 5.37 19.91
CA VAL A 37 -1.02 5.38 19.20
C VAL A 37 -1.68 3.99 19.22
N GLY A 38 -0.92 2.92 19.49
CA GLY A 38 -1.44 1.57 19.64
C GLY A 38 -2.03 1.03 18.33
N VAL A 39 -3.34 0.75 18.34
CA VAL A 39 -4.06 0.12 17.21
C VAL A 39 -4.82 1.08 16.31
N ASP A 40 -5.00 2.34 16.69
CA ASP A 40 -5.72 3.35 15.87
C ASP A 40 -4.76 4.18 15.01
N ASP A 41 -4.34 3.62 13.88
CA ASP A 41 -3.37 4.22 12.97
C ASP A 41 -3.99 4.72 11.66
N ARG A 42 -5.15 5.37 11.72
CA ARG A 42 -5.84 5.92 10.54
C ARG A 42 -4.98 6.74 9.57
N PRO A 43 -4.01 7.57 10.01
CA PRO A 43 -3.10 8.23 9.07
C PRO A 43 -2.29 7.28 8.17
N ARG A 44 -2.03 6.03 8.62
CA ARG A 44 -1.42 4.99 7.79
C ARG A 44 -2.39 4.47 6.74
N VAL A 45 -3.69 4.41 7.02
CA VAL A 45 -4.72 4.05 6.04
C VAL A 45 -4.73 5.06 4.90
N GLU A 46 -4.79 6.35 5.21
CA GLU A 46 -4.75 7.44 4.23
C GLU A 46 -3.48 7.39 3.37
N TYR A 47 -2.34 7.13 4.01
CA TYR A 47 -1.06 6.97 3.31
C TYR A 47 -1.09 5.81 2.33
N LEU A 48 -1.47 4.61 2.79
CA LEU A 48 -1.49 3.41 1.95
C LEU A 48 -2.49 3.53 0.80
N HIS A 49 -3.69 4.04 1.08
CA HIS A 49 -4.70 4.30 0.05
C HIS A 49 -4.18 5.23 -1.04
N GLY A 50 -3.58 6.37 -0.64
CA GLY A 50 -3.00 7.31 -1.59
C GLY A 50 -1.87 6.69 -2.42
N HIS A 51 -0.89 6.05 -1.78
CA HIS A 51 0.29 5.53 -2.48
C HIS A 51 -0.03 4.33 -3.38
N ILE A 52 -0.92 3.42 -2.95
CA ILE A 52 -1.39 2.33 -3.80
C ILE A 52 -2.19 2.87 -4.98
N GLY A 53 -3.02 3.91 -4.77
CA GLY A 53 -3.69 4.62 -5.86
C GLY A 53 -2.72 5.22 -6.87
N ALA A 54 -1.66 5.88 -6.39
CA ALA A 54 -0.61 6.44 -7.26
C ALA A 54 0.15 5.36 -8.06
N VAL A 55 0.38 4.18 -7.48
CA VAL A 55 0.94 3.02 -8.20
C VAL A 55 -0.03 2.54 -9.27
N LEU A 56 -1.33 2.44 -8.96
CA LEU A 56 -2.36 2.07 -9.93
C LEU A 56 -2.40 3.04 -11.11
N ASP A 57 -2.33 4.35 -10.85
CA ASP A 57 -2.30 5.37 -11.91
C ASP A 57 -1.03 5.26 -12.78
N ALA A 58 0.13 4.99 -12.18
CA ALA A 58 1.36 4.73 -12.94
C ALA A 58 1.24 3.47 -13.82
N VAL A 59 0.66 2.38 -13.30
CA VAL A 59 0.44 1.13 -14.05
C VAL A 59 -0.52 1.36 -15.20
N ARG A 60 -1.64 2.09 -14.97
CA ARG A 60 -2.58 2.50 -16.03
C ARG A 60 -1.92 3.35 -17.10
N ASN A 61 -0.92 4.14 -16.73
CA ASN A 61 -0.10 4.92 -17.65
C ASN A 61 1.05 4.14 -18.30
N GLY A 62 1.11 2.81 -18.13
CA GLY A 62 2.07 1.93 -18.80
C GLY A 62 3.38 1.70 -18.05
N SER A 63 3.47 2.08 -16.77
CA SER A 63 4.57 1.64 -15.91
C SER A 63 4.59 0.11 -15.80
N ASN A 64 5.76 -0.50 -15.96
CA ASN A 64 5.96 -1.94 -15.84
C ASN A 64 6.11 -2.39 -14.36
N THR A 65 5.37 -1.75 -13.46
CA THR A 65 5.34 -2.11 -12.03
C THR A 65 4.54 -3.39 -11.84
N LYS A 66 5.11 -4.35 -11.09
CA LYS A 66 4.61 -5.72 -10.92
C LYS A 66 4.21 -6.08 -9.50
N GLY A 67 4.67 -5.33 -8.51
CA GLY A 67 4.35 -5.63 -7.12
C GLY A 67 4.58 -4.45 -6.20
N TYR A 68 3.87 -4.50 -5.07
CA TYR A 68 3.92 -3.53 -4.00
C TYR A 68 3.85 -4.26 -2.66
N PHE A 69 4.86 -4.02 -1.82
CA PHE A 69 5.00 -4.63 -0.51
C PHE A 69 4.93 -3.53 0.56
N VAL A 70 3.94 -3.64 1.45
CA VAL A 70 3.79 -2.73 2.59
C VAL A 70 4.91 -2.98 3.59
N TRP A 71 5.63 -1.93 3.96
CA TRP A 71 6.46 -1.93 5.15
C TRP A 71 5.63 -1.42 6.34
N SER A 72 5.35 -2.23 7.36
CA SER A 72 5.79 -3.61 7.59
C SER A 72 4.65 -4.50 8.07
N PHE A 73 4.86 -5.81 8.10
CA PHE A 73 3.85 -6.75 8.59
C PHE A 73 3.55 -6.53 10.08
N VAL A 74 4.57 -6.45 10.92
CA VAL A 74 4.45 -6.26 12.39
C VAL A 74 5.33 -5.10 12.84
N ASP A 75 5.01 -4.53 14.00
CA ASP A 75 5.90 -3.59 14.67
C ASP A 75 7.27 -4.24 14.92
N SER A 76 8.33 -3.53 14.54
CA SER A 76 9.71 -3.97 14.62
C SER A 76 10.61 -2.89 15.25
N PHE A 77 11.89 -3.22 15.42
CA PHE A 77 12.90 -2.23 15.81
C PHE A 77 13.24 -1.32 14.62
N GLU A 78 12.83 -0.04 14.67
CA GLU A 78 12.94 0.89 13.53
C GLU A 78 14.26 1.67 13.50
N LEU A 79 15.40 0.99 13.69
CA LEU A 79 16.77 1.53 13.63
C LEU A 79 16.90 2.91 14.33
N LEU A 80 16.79 4.00 13.55
CA LEU A 80 16.89 5.39 14.00
C LEU A 80 15.82 5.78 15.03
N TYR A 81 14.68 5.11 15.05
CA TYR A 81 13.55 5.41 15.95
C TYR A 81 13.39 4.39 17.09
N GLY A 82 14.16 3.30 17.06
CA GLY A 82 14.04 2.19 18.00
C GLY A 82 12.60 1.68 18.10
N TYR A 83 12.11 1.47 19.33
CA TYR A 83 10.73 1.01 19.59
C TYR A 83 9.72 2.15 19.82
N LYS A 84 10.12 3.41 19.66
CA LYS A 84 9.24 4.58 19.91
C LYS A 84 8.29 4.86 18.75
N SER A 85 8.54 4.24 17.61
CA SER A 85 7.74 4.41 16.40
C SER A 85 7.69 3.09 15.65
N SER A 86 6.70 2.94 14.80
CA SER A 86 6.49 1.70 14.07
C SER A 86 5.87 1.92 12.70
N PHE A 87 6.05 0.93 11.83
CA PHE A 87 5.43 0.82 10.51
C PHE A 87 4.43 -0.34 10.39
N GLY A 88 4.37 -1.20 11.40
CA GLY A 88 3.66 -2.46 11.35
C GLY A 88 2.15 -2.30 11.15
N LEU A 89 1.58 -3.19 10.35
CA LEU A 89 0.13 -3.42 10.28
C LEU A 89 -0.40 -4.02 11.60
N TYR A 90 0.44 -4.76 12.34
CA TYR A 90 0.11 -5.28 13.66
C TYR A 90 0.92 -4.57 14.75
N TYR A 91 0.22 -4.12 15.79
CA TYR A 91 0.80 -3.59 17.01
C TYR A 91 1.40 -4.72 17.85
N ILE A 92 2.58 -4.48 18.44
CA ILE A 92 3.21 -5.37 19.43
C ILE A 92 3.57 -4.53 20.67
N ASN A 93 3.15 -5.00 21.85
CA ASN A 93 3.64 -4.48 23.11
C ASN A 93 4.98 -5.17 23.46
N PHE A 94 6.10 -4.48 23.23
CA PHE A 94 7.43 -5.03 23.52
C PHE A 94 7.73 -5.20 25.01
N GLY A 95 6.90 -4.64 25.91
CA GLY A 95 6.99 -4.91 27.34
C GLY A 95 6.27 -6.19 27.78
N ASP A 96 5.44 -6.78 26.92
CA ASP A 96 4.73 -8.02 27.17
C ASP A 96 5.50 -9.21 26.54
N PRO A 97 5.97 -10.19 27.33
CA PRO A 97 6.73 -11.32 26.81
C PRO A 97 5.93 -12.21 25.85
N SER A 98 4.59 -12.12 25.84
CA SER A 98 3.74 -12.86 24.90
C SER A 98 3.92 -12.36 23.46
N LEU A 99 4.34 -11.09 23.28
CA LEU A 99 4.48 -10.44 21.97
C LEU A 99 3.24 -10.65 21.07
N THR A 100 2.06 -10.58 21.67
CA THR A 100 0.79 -10.73 20.95
C THR A 100 0.67 -9.68 19.84
N ARG A 101 0.18 -10.09 18.67
CA ARG A 101 0.00 -9.21 17.49
C ARG A 101 -1.44 -8.71 17.45
N TYR A 102 -1.62 -7.42 17.65
CA TYR A 102 -2.94 -6.80 17.64
C TYR A 102 -3.17 -6.09 16.30
N PRO A 103 -4.22 -6.43 15.53
CA PRO A 103 -4.46 -5.81 14.23
C PRO A 103 -4.75 -4.32 14.39
N LYS A 104 -4.03 -3.47 13.65
CA LYS A 104 -4.31 -2.03 13.61
C LYS A 104 -5.40 -1.71 12.59
N SER A 105 -5.85 -0.45 12.57
CA SER A 105 -6.83 0.03 11.60
C SER A 105 -6.33 -0.14 10.15
N SER A 106 -5.04 0.10 9.91
CA SER A 106 -4.38 -0.15 8.62
C SER A 106 -4.38 -1.60 8.19
N GLN A 107 -4.22 -2.55 9.12
CA GLN A 107 -4.32 -3.99 8.81
C GLN A 107 -5.73 -4.35 8.34
N ARG A 108 -6.74 -3.90 9.08
CA ARG A 108 -8.14 -4.16 8.74
C ARG A 108 -8.47 -3.60 7.36
N TRP A 109 -8.09 -2.35 7.12
CA TRP A 109 -8.24 -1.71 5.82
C TRP A 109 -7.52 -2.48 4.70
N TYR A 110 -6.22 -2.78 4.88
CA TYR A 110 -5.40 -3.44 3.86
C TYR A 110 -5.92 -4.84 3.54
N SER A 111 -6.42 -5.58 4.55
CA SER A 111 -7.04 -6.88 4.32
C SER A 111 -8.32 -6.80 3.49
N ARG A 112 -9.15 -5.76 3.67
CA ARG A 112 -10.38 -5.56 2.89
C ARG A 112 -10.06 -5.12 1.47
N PHE A 113 -9.08 -4.22 1.32
CA PHE A 113 -8.55 -3.80 0.03
C PHE A 113 -8.06 -4.99 -0.80
N LEU A 114 -7.24 -5.89 -0.22
CA LEU A 114 -6.73 -7.07 -0.93
C LEU A 114 -7.83 -8.08 -1.29
N LYS A 115 -8.96 -8.06 -0.60
CA LYS A 115 -10.13 -8.89 -0.92
C LYS A 115 -11.03 -8.27 -2.00
N GLY A 116 -10.73 -7.06 -2.48
CA GLY A 116 -11.55 -6.33 -3.43
C GLY A 116 -12.88 -5.84 -2.84
N GLU A 117 -12.97 -5.67 -1.51
CA GLU A 117 -14.17 -5.11 -0.89
C GLU A 117 -14.25 -3.60 -1.15
N ASN A 118 -15.45 -3.05 -1.30
CA ASN A 118 -15.65 -1.60 -1.30
C ASN A 118 -15.29 -1.06 0.09
N VAL A 119 -14.07 -0.52 0.21
CA VAL A 119 -13.59 0.03 1.48
C VAL A 119 -13.99 1.50 1.55
N VAL A 120 -15.17 1.76 2.12
CA VAL A 120 -15.53 3.10 2.57
C VAL A 120 -14.62 3.45 3.74
N MET A 121 -13.96 4.60 3.68
CA MET A 121 -13.23 5.14 4.82
C MET A 121 -14.28 5.52 5.87
N ASP A 122 -14.34 4.77 6.98
CA ASP A 122 -15.26 5.10 8.07
C ASP A 122 -14.80 6.40 8.74
N GLY A 123 -15.45 7.50 8.35
CA GLY A 123 -15.33 8.81 9.00
C GLY A 123 -14.91 9.97 8.11
N GLU A 124 -15.58 10.21 6.98
CA GLU A 124 -15.65 11.54 6.34
C GLU A 124 -16.81 11.58 5.33
N GLN A 125 -18.02 11.81 5.85
CA GLN A 125 -19.14 12.31 5.06
C GLN A 125 -19.19 13.83 5.21
N GLU A 126 -18.19 14.53 4.70
CA GLU A 126 -18.24 15.97 4.40
C GLU A 126 -17.09 16.31 3.42
N ASP A 127 -17.47 16.57 2.16
CA ASP A 127 -16.70 17.17 1.06
C ASP A 127 -15.31 16.61 0.71
N MET A 128 -15.25 15.36 0.22
CA MET A 128 -14.12 14.91 -0.61
C MET A 128 -14.37 15.20 -2.11
N PRO A 129 -13.40 15.79 -2.84
CA PRO A 129 -13.51 16.00 -4.28
C PRO A 129 -13.75 14.67 -5.01
N THR A 130 -14.57 14.71 -6.06
CA THR A 130 -15.07 13.55 -6.85
C THR A 130 -13.97 12.62 -7.42
N ILE A 131 -12.69 13.03 -7.37
CA ILE A 131 -11.53 12.25 -7.80
C ILE A 131 -11.28 10.99 -6.96
N PHE A 132 -11.79 10.90 -5.73
CA PHE A 132 -11.57 9.75 -4.85
C PHE A 132 -12.61 8.63 -4.92
N GLN A 133 -13.71 8.83 -5.66
CA GLN A 133 -14.79 7.82 -5.75
C GLN A 133 -14.51 6.68 -6.75
N ASN A 134 -13.46 6.78 -7.57
CA ASN A 134 -13.23 5.85 -8.69
C ASN A 134 -12.13 4.80 -8.47
N ILE A 135 -11.72 4.56 -7.21
CA ILE A 135 -10.77 3.48 -6.87
C ILE A 135 -11.55 2.20 -6.50
N ALA A 136 -12.57 1.86 -7.30
CA ALA A 136 -13.02 0.48 -7.36
C ALA A 136 -12.00 -0.27 -8.22
N VAL A 137 -11.14 -1.09 -7.59
CA VAL A 137 -10.30 -2.02 -8.33
C VAL A 137 -11.23 -3.11 -8.86
N ASP A 138 -11.62 -3.01 -10.13
CA ASP A 138 -12.20 -4.16 -10.82
C ASP A 138 -11.08 -5.16 -11.07
N VAL A 139 -10.93 -6.12 -10.14
CA VAL A 139 -9.99 -7.24 -10.26
C VAL A 139 -10.29 -8.16 -11.45
N ASN A 140 -11.42 -7.96 -12.13
CA ASN A 140 -11.78 -8.66 -13.37
C ASN A 140 -11.48 -7.84 -14.64
N ASP A 141 -10.83 -6.66 -14.52
CA ASP A 141 -10.40 -5.89 -15.68
C ASP A 141 -9.42 -6.71 -16.56
N PRO A 142 -9.78 -7.03 -17.82
CA PRO A 142 -8.93 -7.82 -18.72
C PRO A 142 -7.57 -7.18 -19.02
N SER A 143 -7.41 -5.88 -18.77
CA SER A 143 -6.13 -5.17 -18.90
C SER A 143 -5.10 -5.57 -17.83
N VAL A 144 -5.55 -6.11 -16.68
CA VAL A 144 -4.73 -6.56 -15.55
C VAL A 144 -4.32 -8.05 -15.69
N LEU A 145 -5.10 -8.86 -16.41
CA LEU A 145 -4.95 -10.32 -16.47
C LEU A 145 -3.92 -10.84 -17.51
N ARG A 146 -3.22 -9.98 -18.25
CA ARG A 146 -2.30 -10.41 -19.33
C ARG A 146 -0.91 -10.88 -18.87
N HIS A 147 -0.83 -11.77 -17.90
CA HIS A 147 0.44 -12.45 -17.58
C HIS A 147 0.36 -13.97 -17.38
N SER A 148 -0.81 -14.58 -17.23
CA SER A 148 -0.93 -16.03 -17.07
C SER A 148 -1.09 -16.82 -18.38
N GLU A 149 -1.57 -16.19 -19.47
CA GLU A 149 -1.83 -16.90 -20.74
C GLU A 149 -0.62 -16.99 -21.68
N LEU A 150 0.42 -16.16 -21.49
CA LEU A 150 1.61 -16.16 -22.35
C LEU A 150 2.60 -17.30 -22.05
N LEU A 151 2.39 -18.06 -20.96
CA LEU A 151 3.24 -19.19 -20.58
C LEU A 151 2.71 -20.55 -21.08
N GLN A 152 1.47 -20.64 -21.55
CA GLN A 152 0.91 -21.90 -22.06
C GLN A 152 1.15 -22.14 -23.55
N HIS A 153 1.56 -21.12 -24.31
CA HIS A 153 1.78 -21.24 -25.77
C HIS A 153 3.24 -21.45 -26.20
N LYS A 154 4.18 -21.67 -25.27
CA LYS A 154 5.60 -21.98 -25.59
C LYS A 154 6.04 -23.40 -25.24
N SER A 155 5.11 -24.28 -24.88
CA SER A 155 5.40 -25.70 -24.66
C SER A 155 4.33 -26.58 -25.32
N SER A 156 4.36 -26.67 -26.65
CA SER A 156 3.95 -27.82 -27.49
C SER A 156 4.22 -27.49 -28.96
#